data_AF-A0A9X3LTI9-F1
#
_entry.id   AF-A0A9X3LTI9-F1
#
_cell.length_a   1.000
_cell.length_b   1.000
_cell.length_c   1.000
_cell.angle_alpha   90.00
_cell.angle_beta   90.00
_cell.angle_gamma   90.00
#
_symmetry.space_group_name_H-M   'P 1'
#
loop_
_entity.id
_entity.type
_entity.pdbx_description
1 polymer ?
#
loop_
_entity_poly.entity_id
_entity_poly.type
_entity_poly.pdbx_seq_one_letter_code
_entity_poly.pdbx_strand_id
1 'polypeptide(L)'
;MKPQAILGTLLAGAIGIPVLTVLLNSVIGDPEYWSAISAVTMAVGATLATAWVGFLDTYLFVVSRREPVGPGVLVTALVGSAMLFIGFGSTALASWEEVQAGQALPIINLFIFLIPLGLIVVAVAFLMALASKKRG
;
A
#
# COMPACT_ATOMS: atom_id res chain seq x y z
N MET A 1 5.16 17.70 17.69
CA MET A 1 6.13 16.87 16.93
C MET A 1 6.56 17.64 15.69
N LYS A 2 7.83 17.56 15.27
CA LYS A 2 8.33 18.25 14.06
C LYS A 2 7.69 17.61 12.81
N PRO A 3 7.31 18.37 11.76
CA PRO A 3 6.64 17.84 10.55
C PRO A 3 7.42 16.71 9.86
N GLN A 4 8.75 16.76 9.96
CA GLN A 4 9.68 15.77 9.40
C GLN A 4 9.54 14.40 10.07
N ALA A 5 9.26 14.37 11.38
CA ALA A 5 9.06 13.13 12.12
C ALA A 5 7.74 12.42 11.74
N ILE A 6 6.70 13.20 11.42
CA ILE A 6 5.40 12.69 10.98
C ILE A 6 5.48 12.14 9.55
N LEU A 7 6.14 12.87 8.66
CA LEU A 7 6.47 12.41 7.31
C LEU A 7 7.29 11.11 7.32
N GLY A 8 8.29 11.01 8.21
CA GLY A 8 9.09 9.80 8.38
C GLY A 8 8.29 8.60 8.89
N THR A 9 7.35 8.80 9.81
CA THR A 9 6.48 7.71 10.31
C THR A 9 5.47 7.26 9.26
N LEU A 10 4.91 8.19 8.49
CA LEU A 10 4.02 7.85 7.38
C LEU A 10 4.73 7.09 6.27
N LEU A 11 5.96 7.50 5.93
CA LEU A 11 6.80 6.80 4.96
C LEU A 11 7.17 5.39 5.46
N ALA A 12 7.54 5.27 6.74
CA ALA A 12 7.86 3.99 7.36
C ALA A 12 6.66 3.03 7.37
N GLY A 13 5.43 3.51 7.62
CA GLY A 13 4.22 2.70 7.50
C GLY A 13 3.89 2.36 6.05
N ALA A 14 3.99 3.33 5.13
CA ALA A 14 3.68 3.16 3.71
C ALA A 14 4.63 2.19 3.00
N ILE A 15 5.86 2.03 3.48
CA ILE A 15 6.82 1.05 2.95
C ILE A 15 6.77 -0.24 3.79
N GLY A 16 6.76 -0.10 5.12
CA GLY A 16 6.89 -1.21 6.05
C GLY A 16 5.72 -2.19 6.01
N ILE A 17 4.47 -1.70 5.96
CA ILE A 17 3.29 -2.58 5.92
C ILE A 17 3.27 -3.39 4.61
N PRO A 18 3.41 -2.77 3.42
CA PRO A 18 3.54 -3.48 2.14
C PRO A 18 4.69 -4.49 2.09
N VAL A 19 5.86 -4.11 2.59
CA VAL A 19 7.04 -5.00 2.64
C VAL A 19 6.77 -6.18 3.58
N LEU A 20 6.13 -5.97 4.73
CA LEU A 20 5.74 -7.06 5.63
C LEU A 20 4.76 -8.02 4.95
N THR A 21 3.79 -7.49 4.19
CA THR A 21 2.82 -8.31 3.45
C THR A 21 3.51 -9.15 2.37
N VAL A 22 4.44 -8.57 1.62
CA VAL A 22 5.24 -9.29 0.60
C VAL A 22 6.14 -10.33 1.26
N LEU A 23 6.80 -10.00 2.38
CA LEU A 23 7.66 -10.93 3.11
C LEU A 23 6.87 -12.12 3.67
N LEU A 24 5.69 -11.87 4.23
CA LEU A 24 4.77 -12.92 4.65
C LEU A 24 4.38 -13.83 3.49
N ASN A 25 4.11 -13.27 2.30
CA ASN A 25 3.82 -14.08 1.10
C ASN A 25 5.00 -14.97 0.69
N SER A 26 6.25 -14.48 0.78
CA SER A 26 7.43 -15.26 0.41
C SER A 26 7.80 -16.39 1.39
N VAL A 27 7.27 -16.35 2.62
CA VAL A 27 7.46 -17.42 3.61
C VAL A 27 6.45 -18.56 3.44
N ILE A 28 5.31 -18.29 2.78
CA ILE A 28 4.22 -19.26 2.55
C ILE A 28 4.36 -19.91 1.16
N GLY A 29 5.59 -20.28 0.80
CA GLY A 29 5.98 -20.63 -0.56
C GLY A 29 5.70 -22.06 -1.02
N ASP A 30 4.82 -22.83 -0.38
CA ASP A 30 4.47 -24.19 -0.83
C ASP A 30 3.12 -24.21 -1.57
N PRO A 31 3.12 -24.36 -2.92
CA PRO A 31 1.90 -24.38 -3.73
C PRO A 31 1.03 -25.62 -3.50
N GLU A 32 1.59 -26.71 -2.96
CA GLU A 32 0.86 -27.97 -2.70
C GLU A 32 0.04 -27.96 -1.40
N TYR A 33 0.28 -26.98 -0.50
CA TYR A 33 -0.39 -26.87 0.80
C TYR A 33 -0.86 -25.44 1.06
N TRP A 34 -1.77 -24.95 0.22
CA TRP A 34 -2.47 -23.69 0.46
C TRP A 34 -3.42 -23.84 1.66
N SER A 35 -2.88 -23.70 2.88
CA SER A 35 -3.70 -23.77 4.08
C SER A 35 -4.65 -22.57 4.14
N ALA A 36 -5.87 -22.75 4.64
CA ALA A 36 -6.80 -21.64 4.87
C ALA A 36 -6.18 -20.50 5.70
N ILE A 37 -5.20 -20.83 6.57
CA ILE A 37 -4.45 -19.86 7.38
C ILE A 37 -3.63 -18.90 6.51
N SER A 38 -3.03 -19.40 5.41
CA SER A 38 -2.26 -18.57 4.48
C SER A 38 -3.13 -17.55 3.74
N ALA A 39 -4.26 -18.01 3.18
CA ALA A 39 -5.22 -17.15 2.50
C ALA A 39 -5.85 -16.12 3.47
N VAL A 40 -6.16 -16.52 4.71
CA VAL A 40 -6.62 -15.58 5.75
C VAL A 40 -5.54 -14.54 6.08
N THR A 41 -4.28 -14.96 6.20
CA THR A 41 -3.16 -14.06 6.50
C THR A 41 -2.97 -13.04 5.37
N MET A 42 -3.08 -13.49 4.12
CA MET A 42 -3.05 -12.63 2.94
C MET A 42 -4.21 -11.64 2.93
N ALA A 43 -5.44 -12.10 3.15
CA ALA A 43 -6.63 -11.26 3.17
C ALA A 43 -6.52 -10.16 4.24
N VAL A 44 -6.11 -10.54 5.46
CA VAL A 44 -5.93 -9.60 6.57
C VAL A 44 -4.80 -8.61 6.26
N GLY A 45 -3.65 -9.10 5.80
CA GLY A 45 -2.50 -8.24 5.47
C GLY A 45 -2.82 -7.22 4.38
N ALA A 46 -3.44 -7.66 3.29
CA ALA A 46 -3.84 -6.79 2.18
C ALA A 46 -4.95 -5.81 2.59
N THR A 47 -5.89 -6.22 3.45
CA THR A 47 -6.93 -5.33 3.99
C THR A 47 -6.31 -4.24 4.87
N LEU A 48 -5.38 -4.58 5.76
CA LEU A 48 -4.67 -3.62 6.60
C LEU A 48 -3.84 -2.64 5.76
N ALA A 49 -3.18 -3.13 4.70
CA ALA A 49 -2.45 -2.28 3.77
C ALA A 49 -3.40 -1.30 3.03
N THR A 50 -4.56 -1.78 2.60
CA THR A 50 -5.60 -0.94 1.95
C THR A 50 -6.11 0.16 2.89
N ALA A 51 -6.41 -0.21 4.15
CA ALA A 51 -6.84 0.75 5.16
C ALA A 51 -5.76 1.79 5.46
N TRP A 52 -4.49 1.37 5.52
CA TRP A 52 -3.36 2.28 5.70
C TRP A 52 -3.21 3.28 4.55
N VAL A 53 -3.37 2.83 3.31
CA VAL A 53 -3.35 3.70 2.12
C VAL A 53 -4.48 4.74 2.19
N GLY A 54 -5.69 4.33 2.59
CA GLY A 54 -6.81 5.26 2.80
C GLY A 54 -6.53 6.30 3.89
N PHE A 55 -5.86 5.90 4.97
CA PHE A 55 -5.41 6.82 6.02
C PHE A 55 -4.35 7.80 5.48
N LEU A 56 -3.38 7.32 4.70
CA LEU A 56 -2.34 8.15 4.07
C LEU A 56 -2.96 9.22 3.16
N ASP A 57 -3.93 8.86 2.31
CA ASP A 57 -4.62 9.80 1.43
C ASP A 57 -5.41 10.84 2.21
N THR A 58 -6.13 10.42 3.24
CA THR A 58 -6.89 11.33 4.10
C THR A 58 -5.95 12.32 4.80
N TYR A 59 -4.81 11.83 5.29
CA TYR A 59 -3.80 12.68 5.91
C TYR A 59 -3.22 13.69 4.91
N LEU A 60 -2.82 13.25 3.71
CA LEU A 60 -2.29 14.12 2.66
C LEU A 60 -3.29 15.18 2.25
N PHE A 61 -4.57 14.81 2.12
CA PHE A 61 -5.65 15.75 1.84
C PHE A 61 -5.79 16.81 2.93
N VAL A 62 -5.81 16.41 4.22
CA VAL A 62 -5.92 17.34 5.35
C VAL A 62 -4.70 18.26 5.44
N VAL A 63 -3.49 17.74 5.23
CA VAL A 63 -2.26 18.54 5.26
C VAL A 63 -2.19 19.51 4.08
N SER A 64 -2.57 19.08 2.87
CA SER A 64 -2.57 19.96 1.69
C SER A 64 -3.46 21.20 1.83
N ARG A 65 -4.50 21.12 2.67
CA ARG A 65 -5.37 22.26 3.03
C ARG A 65 -4.73 23.23 4.03
N ARG A 66 -3.70 22.79 4.77
CA ARG A 66 -3.04 23.59 5.82
C ARG A 66 -1.67 24.13 5.38
N GLU A 67 -0.93 23.35 4.61
CA GLU A 67 0.34 23.72 4.00
C GLU A 67 0.21 23.49 2.49
N PRO A 68 0.26 24.53 1.64
CA PRO A 68 0.14 24.36 0.20
C PRO A 68 1.33 23.58 -0.34
N VAL A 69 1.14 22.28 -0.54
CA VAL A 69 2.05 21.41 -1.28
C VAL A 69 1.83 21.62 -2.78
N GLY A 70 2.90 21.56 -3.57
CA GLY A 70 2.80 21.72 -5.02
C GLY A 70 1.80 20.73 -5.63
N PRO A 71 0.93 21.14 -6.57
CA PRO A 71 -0.13 20.30 -7.13
C PRO A 71 0.42 19.00 -7.75
N GLY A 72 1.63 19.03 -8.33
CA GLY A 72 2.29 17.83 -8.85
C GLY A 72 2.63 16.78 -7.78
N VAL A 73 2.99 17.19 -6.56
CA VAL A 73 3.27 16.29 -5.44
C VAL A 73 2.00 15.59 -4.99
N LEU A 74 0.92 16.36 -4.83
CA LEU A 74 -0.38 15.83 -4.39
C LEU A 74 -0.95 14.85 -5.43
N VAL A 75 -0.93 15.22 -6.71
CA VAL A 75 -1.41 14.35 -7.79
C VAL A 75 -0.59 13.05 -7.87
N THR A 76 0.75 13.15 -7.78
CA THR A 76 1.61 11.96 -7.82
C THR A 76 1.33 11.04 -6.63
N ALA A 77 1.16 11.59 -5.42
CA ALA A 77 0.83 10.80 -4.24
C ALA A 77 -0.53 10.10 -4.40
N LEU A 78 -1.57 10.81 -4.88
CA LEU A 78 -2.90 10.25 -5.10
C LEU A 78 -2.91 9.14 -6.17
N VAL A 79 -2.15 9.31 -7.26
CA VAL A 79 -2.01 8.27 -8.29
C VAL A 79 -1.34 7.03 -7.71
N GLY A 80 -0.25 7.20 -6.96
CA GLY A 80 0.43 6.10 -6.28
C GLY A 80 -0.49 5.38 -5.28
N SER A 81 -1.22 6.13 -4.45
CA SER A 81 -2.18 5.58 -3.51
C SER A 81 -3.32 4.83 -4.21
N ALA A 82 -3.86 5.34 -5.32
CA ALA A 82 -4.88 4.64 -6.09
C ALA A 82 -4.38 3.28 -6.61
N MET A 83 -3.14 3.22 -7.11
CA MET A 83 -2.50 1.96 -7.54
C MET A 83 -2.35 0.99 -6.36
N LEU A 84 -1.95 1.47 -5.19
CA LEU A 84 -1.86 0.64 -3.99
C LEU A 84 -3.23 0.14 -3.53
N PHE A 85 -4.25 0.99 -3.55
CA PHE A 85 -5.61 0.63 -3.14
C PHE A 85 -6.19 -0.46 -4.03
N ILE A 86 -6.01 -0.34 -5.35
CA ILE A 86 -6.45 -1.35 -6.31
C ILE A 86 -5.63 -2.64 -6.17
N GLY A 87 -4.31 -2.53 -6.01
CA GLY A 87 -3.43 -3.69 -5.87
C GLY A 87 -3.68 -4.50 -4.60
N PHE A 88 -3.76 -3.83 -3.43
CA PHE A 88 -4.08 -4.50 -2.18
C PHE A 88 -5.54 -4.93 -2.10
N GLY A 89 -6.49 -4.09 -2.54
CA GLY A 89 -7.91 -4.43 -2.51
C GLY A 89 -8.24 -5.66 -3.37
N SER A 90 -7.68 -5.74 -4.57
CA SER A 90 -7.84 -6.94 -5.43
C SER A 90 -7.21 -8.19 -4.82
N THR A 91 -6.05 -8.05 -4.17
CA THR A 91 -5.37 -9.16 -3.50
C THR A 91 -6.18 -9.65 -2.30
N ALA A 92 -6.75 -8.73 -1.51
CA ALA A 92 -7.64 -9.05 -0.40
C ALA A 92 -8.88 -9.80 -0.90
N LEU A 93 -9.51 -9.32 -1.98
CA LEU A 93 -10.69 -9.96 -2.56
C LEU A 93 -10.38 -11.37 -3.07
N ALA A 94 -9.31 -11.54 -3.86
CA ALA A 94 -8.92 -12.85 -4.38
C ALA A 94 -8.63 -13.86 -3.26
N SER A 95 -7.87 -13.43 -2.23
CA SER A 95 -7.61 -14.29 -1.07
C SER A 95 -8.87 -14.62 -0.26
N TRP A 96 -9.85 -13.71 -0.19
CA TRP A 96 -11.12 -13.97 0.48
C TRP A 96 -11.97 -15.00 -0.28
N GLU A 97 -11.97 -14.95 -1.61
CA GLU A 97 -12.63 -15.96 -2.44
C GLU A 97 -12.04 -17.36 -2.24
N GLU A 98 -10.71 -17.47 -2.12
CA GLU A 98 -10.03 -18.72 -1.76
C GLU A 98 -10.42 -19.24 -0.36
N VAL A 99 -10.55 -18.33 0.62
CA VAL A 99 -11.03 -18.67 1.97
C VAL A 99 -12.45 -19.22 1.92
N GLN A 100 -13.34 -18.59 1.15
CA GLN A 100 -14.72 -19.05 0.99
C GLN A 100 -14.80 -20.38 0.23
N ALA A 101 -13.94 -20.58 -0.76
CA ALA A 101 -13.88 -21.80 -1.54
C ALA A 101 -13.21 -22.97 -0.80
N GLY A 102 -12.47 -22.70 0.28
CA GLY A 102 -11.73 -23.71 1.04
C GLY A 102 -10.58 -24.36 0.26
N GLN A 103 -10.21 -23.78 -0.88
CA GLN A 103 -9.18 -24.27 -1.80
C GLN A 103 -8.60 -23.10 -2.60
N ALA A 104 -7.38 -23.27 -3.12
CA ALA A 104 -6.78 -22.31 -4.03
C ALA A 104 -7.58 -22.25 -5.35
N LEU A 105 -7.90 -21.05 -5.80
CA LEU A 105 -8.60 -20.83 -7.06
C LEU A 105 -7.58 -20.46 -8.14
N PRO A 106 -7.75 -20.88 -9.41
CA PRO A 106 -6.86 -20.50 -10.51
C PRO A 106 -7.13 -19.06 -10.99
N ILE A 107 -7.18 -18.11 -10.05
CA ILE A 107 -7.44 -16.69 -10.32
C ILE A 107 -6.10 -15.98 -10.49
N ILE A 108 -5.85 -15.44 -11.68
CA ILE A 108 -4.67 -14.62 -11.94
C ILE A 108 -5.00 -13.17 -11.59
N ASN A 109 -4.60 -12.73 -10.39
CA ASN A 109 -4.74 -11.33 -10.00
C ASN A 109 -3.63 -10.45 -10.61
N LEU A 110 -3.86 -9.94 -11.84
CA LEU A 110 -2.91 -9.04 -12.52
C LEU A 110 -2.72 -7.70 -11.80
N PHE A 111 -3.67 -7.28 -10.96
CA PHE A 111 -3.57 -6.02 -10.22
C PHE A 111 -2.51 -6.06 -9.11
N ILE A 112 -1.98 -7.23 -8.75
CA ILE A 112 -0.87 -7.35 -7.79
C ILE A 112 0.37 -6.56 -8.26
N PHE A 113 0.56 -6.40 -9.58
CA PHE A 113 1.65 -5.60 -10.15
C PHE A 113 1.49 -4.09 -9.91
N LEU A 114 0.30 -3.61 -9.54
CA LEU A 114 0.09 -2.23 -9.14
C LEU A 114 0.68 -1.91 -7.77
N ILE A 115 0.93 -2.91 -6.92
CA ILE A 115 1.55 -2.72 -5.60
C ILE A 115 2.98 -2.15 -5.75
N PRO A 116 3.93 -2.82 -6.44
CA PRO A 116 5.28 -2.29 -6.59
C PRO A 116 5.31 -0.95 -7.34
N LEU A 117 4.47 -0.78 -8.37
CA LEU A 117 4.34 0.48 -9.10
C LEU A 117 3.83 1.61 -8.19
N GLY A 118 2.77 1.37 -7.43
CA GLY A 118 2.19 2.33 -6.49
C GLY A 118 3.20 2.76 -5.42
N LEU A 119 3.98 1.81 -4.87
CA LEU A 119 5.03 2.12 -3.89
C LEU A 119 6.09 3.07 -4.46
N ILE A 120 6.55 2.81 -5.69
CA ILE A 120 7.52 3.67 -6.38
C ILE A 120 6.94 5.07 -6.57
N VAL A 121 5.71 5.18 -7.04
CA VAL A 121 5.05 6.47 -7.30
C VAL A 121 4.86 7.26 -6.01
N VAL A 122 4.41 6.62 -4.93
CA VAL A 122 4.28 7.25 -3.61
C VAL A 122 5.66 7.71 -3.09
N ALA A 123 6.69 6.87 -3.19
CA ALA A 123 8.05 7.24 -2.77
C ALA A 123 8.57 8.45 -3.55
N VAL A 124 8.35 8.51 -4.87
CA VAL A 124 8.71 9.65 -5.71
C VAL A 124 7.97 10.92 -5.26
N ALA A 125 6.67 10.83 -4.95
CA ALA A 125 5.92 11.97 -4.43
C ALA A 125 6.51 12.51 -3.12
N PHE A 126 6.87 11.62 -2.19
CA PHE A 126 7.51 12.01 -0.93
C PHE A 126 8.90 12.64 -1.14
N LEU A 127 9.71 12.09 -2.04
CA LEU A 127 11.01 12.66 -2.39
C LEU A 127 10.88 14.07 -2.99
N MET A 128 9.89 14.28 -3.87
CA MET A 128 9.59 15.61 -4.42
C MET A 128 9.18 16.61 -3.34
N ALA A 129 8.34 16.18 -2.38
CA ALA A 129 7.93 17.00 -1.24
C ALA A 129 9.12 17.41 -0.36
N LEU A 130 9.99 16.45 -0.02
CA LEU A 130 11.22 16.66 0.76
C LEU A 130 12.19 17.62 0.06
N ALA A 131 12.41 17.45 -1.24
CA ALA A 131 13.29 18.32 -2.02
C ALA A 131 12.78 19.76 -2.08
N SER A 132 11.46 19.94 -2.22
CA SER A 132 10.82 21.26 -2.27
C SER A 132 10.96 22.01 -0.94
N LYS A 133 10.84 21.31 0.19
CA LYS A 133 10.97 21.90 1.54
C LYS A 133 12.40 22.30 1.91
N LYS A 134 13.42 21.72 1.26
CA LYS A 134 14.84 22.04 1.51
C LYS A 134 15.34 23.26 0.74
N ARG A 135 14.57 23.73 -0.26
CA ARG A 135 14.90 24.88 -1.11
C ARG A 135 14.19 26.18 -0.70
N GLY A 136 13.22 26.11 0.21
CA GLY A 136 12.46 27.24 0.73
C GLY A 136 12.96 27.72 2.08
#